data_AF-A0A8D8SER1-F1
#
_entry.id   AF-A0A8D8SER1-F1
#
_cell.length_a   1.000
_cell.length_b   1.000
_cell.length_c   1.000
_cell.angle_alpha   90.00
_cell.angle_beta   90.00
_cell.angle_gamma   90.00
#
_symmetry.space_group_name_H-M   'P 1'
#
loop_
_entity.id
_entity.type
_entity.pdbx_description
1 polymer ?
#
loop_
_entity_poly.entity_id
_entity_poly.type
_entity_poly.pdbx_seq_one_letter_code
_entity_poly.pdbx_strand_id
1 'polypeptide(L)'
;MLGCSCVMIIHGLYEAEGPGNILRVNTRRHRLDFFNWNLDPTERLNTISALVGQMFMSVSIYGCQQNFVQRYCSMGSFKRVAQTLWANVPVMAALFSLNWLVGMV
;
A
#
# COMPACT_ATOMS: atom_id res chain seq x y z
N MET A 1 -0.02 -4.82 15.11
CA MET A 1 -0.69 -4.70 13.80
C MET A 1 -0.42 -5.94 12.95
N LEU A 2 0.83 -6.23 12.56
CA LEU A 2 1.18 -7.41 11.73
C LEU A 2 0.61 -8.74 12.24
N GLY A 3 0.79 -9.06 13.53
CA GLY A 3 0.25 -10.30 14.12
C GLY A 3 -1.28 -10.40 14.01
N CYS A 4 -2.00 -9.33 14.31
CA CYS A 4 -3.46 -9.28 14.19
C CYS A 4 -3.91 -9.44 12.73
N SER A 5 -3.22 -8.79 11.79
CA SER A 5 -3.51 -8.91 10.35
C SER A 5 -3.35 -10.35 9.87
N CYS A 6 -2.30 -11.06 10.29
CA CYS A 6 -2.11 -12.47 9.94
C CYS A 6 -3.24 -13.36 10.49
N VAL A 7 -3.66 -13.12 11.74
CA VAL A 7 -4.77 -13.87 12.36
C VAL A 7 -6.08 -13.64 11.60
N MET A 8 -6.39 -12.39 11.25
CA MET A 8 -7.57 -12.03 10.46
C MET A 8 -7.58 -12.74 9.10
N ILE A 9 -6.44 -12.74 8.40
CA ILE A 9 -6.29 -13.41 7.10
C ILE A 9 -6.56 -14.91 7.24
N ILE A 10 -5.95 -15.57 8.23
CA ILE A 10 -6.14 -17.01 8.46
C ILE A 10 -7.59 -17.33 8.82
N HIS A 11 -8.20 -16.54 9.71
CA HIS A 11 -9.58 -16.75 10.13
C HIS A 11 -10.56 -16.64 8.95
N GLY A 12 -10.48 -15.58 8.15
CA GLY A 12 -11.42 -15.46 7.04
C GLY A 12 -11.05 -16.33 5.83
N LEU A 13 -9.81 -16.82 5.69
CA LEU A 13 -9.50 -17.94 4.78
C LEU A 13 -10.24 -19.21 5.19
N TYR A 14 -10.35 -19.48 6.49
CA TYR A 14 -11.09 -20.62 7.02
C TYR A 14 -12.60 -20.45 6.82
N GLU A 15 -13.15 -19.27 7.13
CA GLU A 15 -14.57 -18.95 6.98
C GLU A 15 -15.03 -18.94 5.52
N ALA A 16 -14.18 -18.48 4.60
CA ALA A 16 -14.50 -18.43 3.18
C ALA A 16 -14.29 -19.77 2.44
N GLU A 17 -13.92 -20.85 3.13
CA GLU A 17 -13.60 -22.16 2.54
C GLU A 17 -12.48 -22.09 1.49
N GLY A 18 -11.48 -21.24 1.74
CA GLY A 18 -10.25 -21.14 0.95
C GLY A 18 -10.14 -19.89 0.04
N PRO A 19 -8.92 -19.64 -0.49
CA PRO A 19 -8.59 -18.41 -1.20
C PRO A 19 -9.33 -18.24 -2.53
N GLY A 20 -9.71 -19.34 -3.18
CA GLY A 20 -10.43 -19.31 -4.47
C GLY A 20 -11.82 -18.70 -4.35
N ASN A 21 -12.53 -18.96 -3.24
CA ASN A 21 -13.85 -18.40 -3.02
C ASN A 21 -13.78 -16.90 -2.70
N ILE A 22 -12.80 -16.47 -1.91
CA ILE A 22 -12.54 -15.04 -1.62
C ILE A 22 -12.31 -14.27 -2.91
N LEU A 23 -11.47 -14.79 -3.81
CA LEU A 23 -11.19 -14.14 -5.09
C LEU A 23 -12.47 -14.07 -5.94
N ARG A 24 -13.21 -15.19 -6.06
CA ARG A 24 -14.46 -15.24 -6.84
C ARG A 24 -15.53 -14.28 -6.31
N VAL A 25 -15.69 -14.17 -4.99
CA VAL A 25 -16.65 -13.25 -4.35
C VAL A 25 -16.24 -11.80 -4.60
N ASN A 26 -14.96 -11.46 -4.45
CA ASN A 26 -14.47 -10.10 -4.70
C ASN A 26 -14.55 -9.71 -6.19
N THR A 27 -14.31 -10.63 -7.12
CA THR A 27 -14.53 -10.41 -8.56
C THR A 27 -16.01 -10.17 -8.86
N ARG A 28 -16.92 -11.00 -8.31
CA ARG A 28 -18.37 -10.83 -8.51
C ARG A 28 -18.90 -9.51 -7.97
N ARG A 29 -18.27 -8.98 -6.92
CA ARG A 29 -18.63 -7.69 -6.30
C ARG A 29 -17.93 -6.49 -6.96
N HIS A 30 -17.22 -6.68 -8.07
CA HIS A 30 -16.46 -5.62 -8.75
C HIS A 30 -15.50 -4.86 -7.81
N ARG A 31 -14.90 -5.56 -6.83
CA ARG A 31 -13.95 -4.95 -5.88
C ARG A 31 -12.50 -4.98 -6.37
N LEU A 32 -12.25 -5.62 -7.51
CA LEU A 32 -10.91 -5.84 -8.10
C LEU A 32 -10.68 -4.98 -9.35
N ASP A 33 -11.24 -3.77 -9.39
CA ASP A 33 -11.03 -2.82 -10.47
C ASP A 33 -9.80 -1.95 -10.20
N PHE A 34 -8.62 -2.48 -10.56
CA PHE A 34 -7.33 -1.84 -10.28
C PHE A 34 -6.95 -0.74 -11.29
N PHE A 35 -7.45 -0.82 -12.52
CA PHE A 35 -6.99 -0.01 -13.65
C PHE A 35 -8.11 0.83 -14.27
N ASN A 36 -8.65 1.77 -13.49
CA ASN A 36 -9.56 2.79 -14.00
C ASN A 36 -8.78 4.08 -14.31
N TRP A 37 -8.50 4.31 -15.59
CA TRP A 37 -7.74 5.46 -16.10
C TRP A 37 -8.62 6.65 -16.49
N ASN A 38 -9.86 6.72 -16.00
CA ASN A 38 -10.72 7.86 -16.27
C ASN A 38 -10.12 9.16 -15.68
N LEU A 39 -10.23 10.27 -16.41
CA LEU A 39 -9.77 11.60 -15.98
C LEU A 39 -10.90 12.47 -15.44
N ASP A 40 -12.10 11.91 -15.28
CA ASP A 40 -13.23 12.64 -14.73
C ASP A 40 -12.97 13.04 -13.27
N PRO A 41 -12.92 14.34 -12.93
CA PRO A 41 -12.67 14.82 -11.58
C PRO A 41 -13.86 14.60 -10.63
N THR A 42 -15.03 14.19 -11.13
CA THR A 42 -16.18 13.81 -10.28
C THR A 42 -16.07 12.38 -9.75
N GLU A 43 -15.22 11.53 -10.34
CA GLU A 43 -14.91 10.22 -9.78
C GLU A 43 -14.01 10.37 -8.54
N ARG A 44 -14.58 10.03 -7.37
CA ARG A 44 -13.88 10.16 -6.07
C ARG A 44 -12.56 9.41 -6.00
N LEU A 45 -12.47 8.23 -6.62
CA LEU A 45 -11.29 7.39 -6.59
C LEU A 45 -11.16 6.65 -7.92
N ASN A 46 -10.11 6.98 -8.66
CA ASN A 46 -9.67 6.27 -9.85
C ASN A 46 -8.15 6.08 -9.77
N THR A 47 -7.55 5.34 -10.70
CA THR A 47 -6.12 5.01 -10.63
C THR A 47 -5.25 6.27 -10.68
N ILE A 48 -5.67 7.30 -11.42
CA ILE A 48 -4.94 8.56 -11.56
C ILE A 48 -5.00 9.39 -10.28
N SER A 49 -6.19 9.61 -9.72
CA SER A 49 -6.37 10.37 -8.48
C SER A 49 -5.70 9.68 -7.30
N ALA A 50 -5.75 8.35 -7.24
CA ALA A 50 -5.02 7.56 -6.25
C ALA A 50 -3.50 7.70 -6.42
N LEU A 51 -2.97 7.60 -7.66
CA LEU A 51 -1.54 7.71 -7.92
C LEU A 51 -1.02 9.13 -7.60
N VAL A 52 -1.72 10.16 -8.05
CA VAL A 52 -1.35 11.56 -7.80
C VAL A 52 -1.44 11.88 -6.31
N GLY A 53 -2.52 11.47 -5.63
CA GLY A 53 -2.66 11.65 -4.19
C GLY A 53 -1.55 10.95 -3.40
N GLN A 54 -1.25 9.70 -3.76
CA GLN A 54 -0.18 8.93 -3.14
C GLN A 54 1.22 9.53 -3.42
N MET A 55 1.43 10.08 -4.61
CA MET A 55 2.67 10.77 -4.96
C MET A 55 2.91 11.97 -4.03
N PHE A 56 1.93 12.87 -3.89
CA PHE A 56 2.06 14.04 -3.00
C PHE A 56 2.22 13.63 -1.53
N MET A 57 1.48 12.62 -1.07
CA MET A 57 1.63 12.10 0.29
C MET A 57 3.05 11.57 0.53
N SER A 58 3.59 10.79 -0.42
CA SER A 58 4.92 10.20 -0.31
C SER A 58 6.02 11.26 -0.35
N VAL A 59 5.92 12.26 -1.23
CA VAL A 59 6.86 13.39 -1.30
C VAL A 59 6.84 14.20 -0.01
N SER A 60 5.65 14.45 0.56
CA SER A 60 5.54 15.16 1.85
C SER A 60 6.21 14.39 2.99
N ILE A 61 5.96 13.08 3.08
CA ILE A 61 6.56 12.21 4.12
C ILE A 61 8.07 12.15 3.97
N TYR A 62 8.58 11.84 2.77
CA TYR A 62 10.01 11.66 2.58
C TYR A 62 10.78 12.97 2.48
N GLY A 63 10.17 14.06 2.01
CA GLY A 63 10.85 15.34 1.77
C GLY A 63 10.71 16.36 2.91
N CYS A 64 9.57 16.37 3.60
CA CYS A 64 9.24 17.44 4.54
C CYS A 64 9.12 16.96 5.99
N GLN A 65 9.01 15.66 6.23
CA GLN A 65 8.82 15.15 7.59
C GLN A 65 10.14 15.12 8.37
N GLN A 66 10.13 15.79 9.53
CA GLN A 66 11.31 15.97 10.37
C GLN A 66 12.06 14.67 10.68
N ASN A 67 11.34 13.58 10.98
CA ASN A 67 11.95 12.29 11.29
C ASN A 67 12.81 11.73 10.14
N PHE A 68 12.38 11.92 8.89
CA PHE A 68 13.10 11.44 7.71
C PHE A 68 14.23 12.39 7.33
N VAL A 69 13.98 13.69 7.33
CA VAL A 69 15.00 14.71 7.03
C VAL A 69 16.19 14.62 7.98
N GLN A 70 15.93 14.47 9.29
CA GLN A 70 16.99 14.27 10.28
C GLN A 70 17.83 13.02 10.00
N ARG A 71 17.21 11.89 9.62
CA ARG A 71 17.93 10.65 9.27
C ARG A 71 18.84 10.85 8.07
N TYR A 72 18.44 11.65 7.08
CA TYR A 72 19.29 11.94 5.92
C TYR A 72 20.48 12.82 6.30
N CYS A 73 20.26 13.86 7.10
CA CYS A 73 21.32 14.77 7.55
C CYS A 73 22.34 14.08 8.47
N SER A 74 21.96 13.03 9.20
CA SER A 74 22.88 12.25 10.04
C SER A 74 23.69 11.20 9.25
N MET A 75 23.41 10.98 7.96
CA MET A 75 24.18 10.04 7.14
C MET A 75 25.36 10.72 6.45
N GLY A 76 26.54 10.10 6.52
CA GLY A 76 27.78 10.67 5.98
C GLY A 76 27.92 10.68 4.45
N SER A 77 26.92 10.25 3.66
CA SER A 77 26.98 10.27 2.20
C SER A 77 25.60 10.14 1.55
N PHE A 78 25.40 10.86 0.45
CA PHE A 78 24.20 10.77 -0.39
C PHE A 78 23.92 9.35 -0.89
N LYS A 79 24.96 8.58 -1.23
CA LYS A 79 24.80 7.19 -1.72
C LYS A 79 24.15 6.29 -0.67
N ARG A 80 24.47 6.48 0.60
CA ARG A 80 23.87 5.72 1.72
C ARG A 80 22.40 6.10 1.93
N VAL A 81 22.07 7.38 1.79
CA VAL A 81 20.69 7.86 1.85
C VAL A 81 19.85 7.22 0.74
N ALA A 82 20.33 7.25 -0.51
CA ALA A 82 19.63 6.63 -1.64
C ALA A 82 19.45 5.11 -1.48
N GLN A 83 20.47 4.39 -1.02
CA GLN A 83 20.38 2.96 -0.74
C GLN A 83 19.34 2.65 0.35
N THR A 84 19.30 3.47 1.41
CA THR A 84 18.34 3.30 2.51
C THR A 84 16.90 3.54 2.04
N LEU A 85 16.69 4.56 1.19
CA LEU A 85 15.38 4.83 0.58
C LEU A 85 14.91 3.67 -0.29
N TRP A 86 15.78 3.14 -1.17
CA TRP A 86 15.46 1.99 -2.01
C TRP A 86 15.20 0.72 -1.19
N ALA A 87 15.92 0.50 -0.09
CA ALA A 87 15.68 -0.63 0.81
C ALA A 87 14.32 -0.53 1.54
N ASN A 88 13.78 0.67 1.70
CA ASN A 88 12.46 0.87 2.33
C ASN A 88 11.30 0.47 1.39
N VAL A 89 11.49 0.56 0.08
CA VAL A 89 10.47 0.20 -0.94
C VAL A 89 9.92 -1.23 -0.76
N PRO A 90 10.73 -2.30 -0.70
CA PRO A 90 10.20 -3.66 -0.56
C PRO A 90 9.48 -3.88 0.78
N VAL A 91 9.96 -3.25 1.86
CA VAL A 91 9.32 -3.34 3.18
C VAL A 91 7.93 -2.70 3.13
N MET A 92 7.84 -1.49 2.58
CA MET A 92 6.55 -0.81 2.43
C MET A 92 5.62 -1.59 1.51
N ALA A 93 6.10 -2.12 0.38
CA ALA A 93 5.28 -2.93 -0.53
C ALA A 93 4.66 -4.15 0.19
N ALA A 94 5.43 -4.84 1.03
CA ALA A 94 4.93 -5.97 1.81
C ALA A 94 3.91 -5.55 2.90
N LEU A 95 4.14 -4.41 3.56
CA LEU A 95 3.22 -3.91 4.59
C LEU A 95 1.90 -3.41 3.99
N PHE A 96 1.93 -2.75 2.83
CA PHE A 96 0.72 -2.29 2.16
C PHE A 96 -0.10 -3.44 1.57
N SER A 97 0.56 -4.46 1.00
CA SER A 97 -0.16 -5.63 0.46
C SER A 97 -0.91 -6.41 1.54
N LEU A 98 -0.38 -6.49 2.75
CA LEU A 98 -1.08 -7.09 3.89
C LEU A 98 -2.39 -6.39 4.24
N ASN A 99 -2.42 -5.05 4.20
CA ASN A 99 -3.66 -4.31 4.44
C ASN A 99 -4.70 -4.57 3.35
N TRP A 100 -4.28 -4.71 2.09
CA TRP A 100 -5.20 -5.07 1.00
C TRP A 100 -5.76 -6.48 1.18
N LEU A 101 -4.92 -7.44 1.58
CA LEU A 101 -5.35 -8.81 1.85
C LEU A 101 -6.36 -8.88 3.00
N VAL A 102 -6.13 -8.14 4.09
CA VAL A 102 -7.10 -8.04 5.20
C VAL A 102 -8.43 -7.42 4.73
N GLY A 103 -8.42 -6.49 3.79
CA GLY A 103 -9.66 -5.90 3.26
C GLY A 103 -10.44 -6.80 2.28
N MET A 104 -9.79 -7.83 1.73
CA MET A 104 -10.39 -8.81 0.82
C MET A 104 -11.09 -9.96 1.53
N VAL A 105 -10.53 -10.36 2.68
CA VAL A 105 -11.01 -11.44 3.56
C VAL A 105 -12.17 -10.93 4.41
#